data_AF-A0A2V8XXF5-F1
#
_entry.id   AF-A0A2V8XXF5-F1
#
_cell.length_a   1.000
_cell.length_b   1.000
_cell.length_c   1.000
_cell.angle_alpha   90.00
_cell.angle_beta   90.00
_cell.angle_gamma   90.00
#
_symmetry.space_group_name_H-M   'P 1'
#
loop_
_entity.id
_entity.type
_entity.pdbx_description
1 polymer ?
#
loop_
_entity_poly.entity_id
_entity_poly.type
_entity_poly.pdbx_seq_one_letter_code
_entity_poly.pdbx_strand_id
1 'polypeptide(L)' 'MTCKACASDQQSKFTAEIAIHSPGLKNLDKPVVWVFPELIVCLRCGNTEFAIPEDQLCLLMKGEAAASE' A
#
# COMPACT_ATOMS: atom_id res chain seq x y z
N MET A 1 14.76 12.68 1.98
CA MET A 1 13.65 13.21 1.16
C MET A 1 12.78 14.11 2.02
N THR A 2 12.15 15.13 1.45
CA THR A 2 11.14 15.94 2.14
C THR A 2 9.73 15.44 1.79
N CYS A 3 8.79 15.64 2.69
CA CYS A 3 7.40 15.29 2.50
C CYS A 3 6.81 16.13 1.35
N LYS A 4 6.22 15.49 0.35
CA LYS A 4 5.65 16.19 -0.81
C LYS A 4 4.44 17.07 -0.46
N ALA A 5 3.76 16.78 0.66
CA ALA A 5 2.58 17.54 1.10
C ALA A 5 2.91 18.78 1.94
N CYS A 6 3.95 18.74 2.79
CA CYS A 6 4.25 19.84 3.73
C CYS A 6 5.71 20.32 3.72
N ALA A 7 6.54 19.80 2.82
CA ALA A 7 7.98 20.08 2.68
C ALA A 7 8.86 19.76 3.91
N SER A 8 8.29 19.18 4.97
CA SER A 8 9.07 18.77 6.15
C SER A 8 9.99 17.60 5.85
N ASP A 9 11.15 17.60 6.48
CA ASP A 9 12.13 16.50 6.49
C ASP A 9 11.82 15.40 7.50
N GLN A 10 10.80 15.57 8.35
CA GLN A 10 10.39 14.59 9.36
C GLN A 10 9.62 13.43 8.71
N GLN A 11 10.36 12.49 8.12
CA GLN A 11 9.83 11.27 7.54
C GLN A 11 10.48 10.04 8.17
N SER A 12 9.70 8.99 8.40
CA SER A 12 10.17 7.70 8.88
C SER A 12 9.61 6.57 8.03
N LYS A 13 10.32 5.44 8.05
CA LYS A 13 9.96 4.23 7.32
C LYS A 13 9.36 3.20 8.26
N PHE A 14 8.36 2.47 7.79
CA PHE A 14 7.69 1.41 8.55
C PHE A 14 7.34 0.24 7.62
N THR A 15 7.60 -0.99 8.04
CA THR A 15 7.05 -2.17 7.37
C THR A 15 5.57 -2.29 7.70
N ALA A 16 4.73 -2.61 6.71
CA ALA A 16 3.29 -2.75 6.90
C ALA A 16 2.70 -3.91 6.12
N GLU A 17 1.52 -4.32 6.54
CA GLU A 17 0.63 -5.25 5.84
C GLU A 17 -0.63 -4.49 5.46
N ILE A 18 -0.97 -4.44 4.17
CA ILE A 18 -2.13 -3.69 3.67
C ILE A 18 -3.04 -4.64 2.90
N ALA A 19 -4.32 -4.64 3.27
CA ALA A 19 -5.40 -5.30 2.54
C ALA A 19 -5.98 -4.32 1.51
N ILE A 20 -5.85 -4.63 0.23
CA ILE A 20 -6.34 -3.78 -0.88
C ILE A 20 -7.56 -4.44 -1.52
N HIS A 21 -8.69 -3.73 -1.48
CA HIS A 21 -9.91 -4.12 -2.18
C HIS A 21 -9.93 -3.56 -3.61
N SER A 22 -10.46 -4.35 -4.54
CA SER A 22 -10.76 -3.86 -5.88
C SER A 22 -11.82 -2.75 -5.82
N PRO A 23 -11.70 -1.66 -6.60
CA PRO A 23 -12.58 -0.50 -6.49
C PRO A 23 -14.02 -0.82 -6.95
N GLY A 24 -15.01 -0.22 -6.28
CA GLY A 24 -16.42 -0.26 -6.65
C GLY A 24 -17.23 -1.41 -6.03
N LEU A 25 -18.52 -1.17 -5.80
CA LEU A 25 -19.42 -2.10 -5.08
C LEU A 25 -19.57 -3.48 -5.72
N LYS A 26 -19.41 -3.56 -7.05
CA LYS A 26 -19.49 -4.82 -7.82
C LYS A 26 -18.35 -5.81 -7.54
N ASN A 27 -17.39 -5.42 -6.72
CA ASN A 27 -16.20 -6.22 -6.40
C ASN A 27 -16.10 -6.53 -4.89
N LEU A 28 -17.18 -6.33 -4.13
CA LEU A 28 -17.21 -6.64 -2.69
C LEU A 28 -17.04 -8.14 -2.40
N ASP A 29 -17.40 -8.98 -3.36
CA ASP A 29 -17.24 -10.43 -3.35
C ASP A 29 -15.85 -10.89 -3.80
N LYS A 30 -15.03 -9.98 -4.34
CA LYS A 30 -13.67 -10.33 -4.76
C LYS A 30 -12.74 -10.48 -3.57
N PRO A 31 -11.78 -11.41 -3.64
CA PRO A 31 -10.76 -11.55 -2.62
C PRO A 31 -10.00 -10.23 -2.41
N VAL A 32 -9.64 -9.96 -1.15
CA VAL A 32 -8.70 -8.90 -0.82
C VAL A 32 -7.30 -9.31 -1.23
N VAL A 33 -6.52 -8.39 -1.78
CA VAL A 33 -5.11 -8.62 -2.09
C VAL A 33 -4.28 -8.07 -0.94
N TRP A 34 -3.51 -8.94 -0.30
CA TRP A 34 -2.56 -8.55 0.73
C TRP A 34 -1.24 -8.13 0.10
N VAL A 35 -0.72 -6.99 0.54
CA VAL A 35 0.61 -6.50 0.16
C VAL A 35 1.41 -6.13 1.41
N PHE A 36 2.74 -6.24 1.30
CA PHE A 36 3.69 -6.08 2.39
C PHE A 36 4.74 -4.99 2.09
N PRO A 37 4.34 -3.72 1.91
CA PRO A 37 5.24 -2.66 1.52
C PRO A 37 6.01 -2.04 2.70
N GLU A 38 7.01 -1.21 2.36
CA GLU A 38 7.54 -0.20 3.26
C GLU A 38 6.75 1.12 3.07
N LEU A 39 6.22 1.66 4.15
CA LEU A 39 5.56 2.96 4.21
C LEU A 39 6.57 4.06 4.51
N ILE A 40 6.48 5.18 3.80
CA ILE A 40 7.13 6.43 4.15
C ILE A 40 6.06 7.34 4.75
N VAL A 41 6.15 7.59 6.06
CA VAL A 41 5.19 8.41 6.80
C VAL A 41 5.84 9.72 7.22
N CYS A 42 5.22 10.85 6.88
CA CYS A 42 5.61 12.14 7.42
C CYS A 42 5.06 12.31 8.84
N LEU A 43 5.95 12.40 9.82
CA LEU A 43 5.59 12.55 11.24
C LEU A 43 5.07 13.95 11.58
N ARG A 44 5.16 14.91 10.66
CA ARG A 44 4.61 16.27 10.83
C ARG A 44 3.17 16.40 10.35
N CYS A 45 2.81 15.84 9.20
CA CYS A 45 1.50 16.04 8.59
C CYS A 45 0.71 14.76 8.30
N GLY A 46 1.29 13.58 8.53
CA GLY A 46 0.63 12.29 8.31
C GLY A 46 0.58 11.80 6.86
N ASN A 47 1.07 12.58 5.88
CA ASN A 47 1.14 12.11 4.49
C ASN A 47 1.97 10.82 4.44
N THR A 48 1.39 9.80 3.82
CA THR A 48 1.96 8.45 3.74
C THR A 48 2.04 8.02 2.29
N GLU A 49 3.22 7.57 1.86
CA GLU A 49 3.47 7.06 0.52
C GLU A 49 4.09 5.67 0.60
N PHE A 50 3.72 4.78 -0.32
CA PHE A 50 4.32 3.46 -0.43
C PHE A 50 4.27 2.99 -1.88
N ALA A 51 5.22 2.13 -2.25
CA ALA A 51 5.22 1.42 -3.51
C ALA A 51 4.82 -0.03 -3.25
N ILE A 52 4.00 -0.61 -4.13
CA ILE A 52 3.70 -2.03 -4.08
C ILE A 52 4.94 -2.79 -4.58
N PRO A 53 5.43 -3.81 -3.84
CA PRO A 53 6.47 -4.71 -4.35
C PRO A 53 6.08 -5.32 -5.70
N GLU A 54 7.03 -5.47 -6.62
CA GLU A 54 6.74 -5.83 -8.02
C GLU A 54 6.05 -7.21 -8.17
N ASP A 55 6.44 -8.16 -7.33
CA ASP A 55 5.82 -9.49 -7.20
C ASP A 55 4.36 -9.40 -6.76
N GLN A 56 4.04 -8.47 -5.86
CA GLN A 56 2.69 -8.25 -5.33
C GLN A 56 1.85 -7.34 -6.23
N LEU A 57 2.48 -6.48 -7.03
CA LEU A 57 1.79 -5.65 -8.03
C LEU A 57 1.10 -6.52 -9.09
N CYS A 58 1.73 -7.63 -9.48
CA CYS A 58 1.12 -8.60 -10.37
C CYS A 58 -0.19 -9.21 -9.80
N LEU A 59 -0.25 -9.43 -8.48
CA LEU A 59 -1.45 -9.95 -7.82
C LEU A 59 -2.61 -8.93 -7.87
N LEU A 60 -2.29 -7.65 -7.64
CA LEU A 60 -3.26 -6.56 -7.80
C LEU A 60 -3.80 -6.45 -9.23
N MET A 61 -2.95 -6.63 -10.24
CA MET A 61 -3.37 -6.60 -11.64
C MET A 61 -4.30 -7.76 -12.00
N LYS A 62 -4.08 -8.94 -11.43
CA LYS A 62 -4.92 -10.13 -11.68
C LYS A 62 -6.20 -10.14 -10.84
N GLY A 63 -6.23 -9.40 -9.73
CA GLY A 63 -7.34 -9.45 -8.77
C GLY A 63 -7.43 -10.80 -8.04
N GLU A 64 -6.30 -11.50 -7.95
CA GLU A 64 -6.17 -12.80 -7.30
C GLU A 64 -5.61 -12.59 -5.89
N ALA A 65 -6.20 -13.23 -4.88
CA ALA A 65 -5.56 -13.30 -3.57
C ALA A 65 -4.20 -14.01 -3.70
N ALA A 66 -3.18 -13.52 -2.98
CA ALA A 66 -1.94 -14.26 -2.83
C ALA A 66 -2.28 -15.67 -2.32
N ALA A 67 -1.90 -16.71 -3.08
CA ALA A 67 -2.09 -18.07 -2.64
C ALA A 67 -1.27 -18.28 -1.37
N SER A 68 -1.95 -18.61 -0.27
CA SER A 68 -1.30 -19.13 0.93
C SER A 68 -0.83 -20.55 0.63
N GLU A 69 0.49 -20.75 0.57
CA GLU A 69 1.11 -22.08 0.72
C GLU A 69 1.37 -22.39 2.20
#